data_AF-A0A948JD79-F1
#
_entry.id   AF-A0A948JD79-F1
#
_cell.length_a   1.000
_cell.length_b   1.000
_cell.length_c   1.000
_cell.angle_alpha   90.00
_cell.angle_beta   90.00
_cell.angle_gamma   90.00
#
_symmetry.space_group_name_H-M   'P 1'
#
loop_
_entity.id
_entity.type
_entity.pdbx_description
1 polymer ?
#
loop_
_entity_poly.entity_id
_entity_poly.type
_entity_poly.pdbx_seq_one_letter_code
_entity_poly.pdbx_strand_id
1 'polypeptide(L)'
;MTKKTKPRKRDPKEASKMGRPKIEIDWTEFDKLCAIQCTEEEIAAWFKCTVDTLNARCKGKYKQTFSEVYAQKRQAGHTSIRRNQFKRMQDGSDTMLIWLGKQYLGQQDKQGHDITGHLEIHFDREDADL
;
A
#
# COMPACT_ATOMS: atom_id res chain seq x y z
N MET A 1 -67.34 -6.02 16.28
CA MET A 1 -66.42 -5.28 17.17
C MET A 1 -65.10 -6.04 17.27
N THR A 2 -64.12 -5.72 16.42
CA THR A 2 -62.80 -6.36 16.41
C THR A 2 -61.89 -5.70 17.45
N LYS A 3 -61.50 -6.43 18.51
CA LYS A 3 -60.58 -5.93 19.54
C LYS A 3 -59.20 -5.70 18.91
N LYS A 4 -58.77 -4.45 18.80
CA LYS A 4 -57.38 -4.08 18.43
C LYS A 4 -56.45 -4.44 19.60
N THR A 5 -55.59 -5.42 19.42
CA THR A 5 -54.53 -5.77 20.38
C THR A 5 -53.42 -4.73 20.29
N LYS A 6 -53.09 -4.05 21.41
CA LYS A 6 -51.97 -3.09 21.49
C LYS A 6 -50.63 -3.82 21.30
N PRO A 7 -49.65 -3.24 20.59
CA PRO A 7 -48.33 -3.84 20.46
C PRO A 7 -47.60 -3.81 21.82
N ARG A 8 -46.95 -4.91 22.20
CA ARG A 8 -46.09 -4.99 23.40
C ARG A 8 -44.91 -4.02 23.22
N LYS A 9 -44.79 -3.03 24.10
CA LYS A 9 -43.57 -2.22 24.24
C LYS A 9 -42.50 -3.11 24.91
N ARG A 10 -41.32 -3.23 24.28
CA ARG A 10 -40.17 -3.91 24.89
C ARG A 10 -39.56 -3.00 25.96
N ASP A 11 -39.24 -3.56 27.11
CA ASP A 11 -38.61 -2.82 28.20
C ASP A 11 -37.19 -2.35 27.81
N PRO A 12 -36.74 -1.15 28.22
CA PRO A 12 -35.50 -0.53 27.74
C PRO A 12 -34.20 -1.22 28.16
N LYS A 13 -34.25 -2.32 28.93
CA LYS A 13 -33.10 -2.85 29.67
C LYS A 13 -32.47 -4.12 29.10
N GLU A 14 -32.77 -4.47 27.85
CA GLU A 14 -32.17 -5.62 27.18
C GLU A 14 -31.79 -5.29 25.73
N ALA A 15 -30.96 -4.26 25.56
CA ALA A 15 -30.18 -4.12 24.34
C ALA A 15 -29.12 -5.22 24.34
N SER A 16 -29.45 -6.36 23.73
CA SER A 16 -28.51 -7.46 23.54
C SER A 16 -27.26 -6.94 22.83
N LYS A 17 -26.08 -7.21 23.39
CA LYS A 17 -24.77 -6.92 22.78
C LYS A 17 -24.56 -7.82 21.56
N MET A 18 -25.32 -7.60 20.48
CA MET A 18 -25.38 -8.46 19.29
C MET A 18 -24.25 -8.20 18.29
N GLY A 19 -23.06 -7.83 18.75
CA GLY A 19 -21.91 -7.69 17.86
C GLY A 19 -21.18 -9.03 17.70
N ARG A 20 -20.91 -9.46 16.46
CA ARG A 20 -19.90 -10.51 16.20
C ARG A 20 -18.60 -10.11 16.93
N PRO A 21 -17.96 -11.02 17.69
CA PRO A 21 -16.70 -10.72 18.37
C PRO A 21 -15.69 -10.10 17.41
N LYS A 22 -15.06 -9.00 17.83
CA LYS A 22 -14.05 -8.32 17.01
C LYS A 22 -12.82 -9.20 16.92
N ILE A 23 -12.30 -9.38 15.70
CA ILE A 23 -11.04 -10.08 15.48
C ILE A 23 -9.92 -9.30 16.18
N GLU A 24 -9.17 -10.00 17.03
CA GLU A 24 -7.97 -9.47 17.64
C GLU A 24 -6.82 -9.54 16.65
N ILE A 25 -6.17 -8.40 16.43
CA ILE A 25 -5.01 -8.29 15.54
C ILE A 25 -3.82 -8.06 16.44
N ASP A 26 -2.82 -8.93 16.33
CA ASP A 26 -1.50 -8.64 16.89
C ASP A 26 -0.83 -7.59 16.02
N TRP A 27 -0.72 -6.38 16.57
CA TRP A 27 -0.19 -5.23 15.88
C TRP A 27 1.33 -5.27 15.73
N THR A 28 2.01 -6.04 16.58
CA THR A 28 3.44 -6.29 16.44
C THR A 28 3.69 -7.13 15.19
N GLU A 29 2.87 -8.17 14.99
CA GLU A 29 2.96 -9.01 13.81
C GLU A 29 2.51 -8.27 12.55
N PHE A 30 1.45 -7.46 12.64
CA PHE A 30 1.04 -6.57 11.56
C PHE A 30 2.19 -5.65 11.09
N ASP A 31 2.91 -5.04 12.02
CA ASP A 31 4.05 -4.16 11.69
C ASP A 31 5.17 -4.93 10.98
N LYS A 32 5.44 -6.19 11.38
CA LYS A 32 6.43 -7.06 10.69
C LYS A 32 5.98 -7.41 9.27
N LEU A 33 4.71 -7.77 9.08
CA LEU A 33 4.15 -8.09 7.77
C LEU A 33 4.22 -6.87 6.82
N CYS A 34 3.93 -5.67 7.34
CA CYS A 34 4.14 -4.44 6.59
C CYS A 34 5.62 -4.24 6.22
N ALA A 35 6.54 -4.53 7.15
CA ALA A 35 7.97 -4.39 6.92
C ALA A 35 8.48 -5.32 5.82
N ILE A 36 7.95 -6.54 5.68
CA ILE A 36 8.30 -7.45 4.59
C ILE A 36 7.54 -7.17 3.28
N GLN A 37 6.84 -6.03 3.20
CA GLN A 37 6.07 -5.60 2.01
C GLN A 37 4.93 -6.54 1.61
N CYS A 38 4.33 -7.29 2.55
CA CYS A 38 3.10 -8.04 2.26
C CYS A 38 1.99 -7.09 1.80
N THR A 39 1.17 -7.56 0.87
CA THR A 39 -0.01 -6.86 0.35
C THR A 39 -1.15 -6.84 1.37
N GLU A 40 -2.15 -5.99 1.14
CA GLU A 40 -3.33 -5.92 2.01
C GLU A 40 -4.07 -7.27 2.06
N GLU A 41 -4.20 -7.97 0.92
CA GLU A 41 -4.86 -9.27 0.86
C GLU A 41 -4.10 -10.34 1.65
N GLU A 42 -2.77 -10.37 1.54
CA GLU A 42 -1.93 -11.31 2.30
C GLU A 42 -2.01 -11.07 3.81
N ILE A 43 -1.98 -9.80 4.23
CA ILE A 43 -2.11 -9.43 5.65
C ILE A 43 -3.51 -9.80 6.16
N ALA A 44 -4.57 -9.54 5.38
CA ALA A 44 -5.92 -9.90 5.75
C ALA A 44 -6.10 -11.42 5.86
N ALA A 45 -5.53 -12.18 4.92
CA ALA A 45 -5.51 -13.64 4.93
C ALA A 45 -4.77 -14.20 6.15
N TRP A 46 -3.62 -13.60 6.51
CA TRP A 46 -2.85 -13.97 7.70
C TRP A 46 -3.69 -13.88 8.99
N PHE A 47 -4.43 -12.79 9.16
CA PHE A 47 -5.34 -12.60 10.30
C PHE A 47 -6.72 -13.25 10.12
N LYS A 48 -6.92 -14.02 9.03
CA LYS A 48 -8.18 -14.73 8.71
C LYS A 48 -9.39 -13.80 8.70
N CYS A 49 -9.22 -12.61 8.11
CA CYS A 49 -10.23 -11.58 8.02
C CYS A 49 -10.35 -11.04 6.60
N THR A 50 -11.36 -10.22 6.34
CA THR A 50 -11.48 -9.49 5.08
C THR A 50 -10.66 -8.19 5.14
N VAL A 51 -10.23 -7.69 3.99
CA VAL A 51 -9.56 -6.39 3.85
C VAL A 51 -10.37 -5.25 4.49
N ASP A 52 -11.69 -5.24 4.31
CA ASP A 52 -12.58 -4.25 4.96
C ASP A 52 -12.50 -4.32 6.49
N THR A 53 -12.44 -5.53 7.04
CA THR A 53 -12.31 -5.73 8.48
C THR A 53 -10.96 -5.21 8.95
N LEU A 54 -9.87 -5.53 8.24
CA LEU A 54 -8.53 -5.05 8.55
C LEU A 54 -8.48 -3.52 8.55
N ASN A 55 -8.99 -2.87 7.51
CA ASN A 55 -9.05 -1.41 7.40
C ASN A 55 -9.90 -0.78 8.52
N ALA A 56 -11.05 -1.37 8.85
CA ALA A 56 -11.87 -0.92 9.98
C ALA A 56 -11.12 -1.03 11.32
N ARG A 57 -10.30 -2.07 11.50
CA ARG A 57 -9.46 -2.23 12.69
C ARG A 57 -8.32 -1.21 12.73
N CYS A 58 -7.70 -0.89 11.59
CA CYS A 58 -6.73 0.21 11.48
C CYS A 58 -7.36 1.55 11.89
N LYS A 59 -8.55 1.87 11.37
CA LYS A 59 -9.31 3.08 11.76
C LYS A 59 -9.65 3.09 13.24
N GLY A 60 -9.99 1.94 13.81
CA GLY A 60 -10.28 1.80 15.23
C GLY A 60 -9.07 2.15 16.11
N LYS A 61 -7.91 1.56 15.81
CA LYS A 61 -6.67 1.68 16.60
C LYS A 61 -5.90 2.98 16.34
N TYR A 62 -5.61 3.27 15.07
CA TYR A 62 -4.71 4.36 14.68
C TYR A 62 -5.45 5.63 14.24
N LYS A 63 -6.79 5.58 14.10
CA LYS A 63 -7.61 6.66 13.51
C LYS A 63 -7.21 7.00 12.07
N GLN A 64 -6.57 6.06 11.39
CA GLN A 64 -6.10 6.16 10.02
C GLN A 64 -6.58 4.94 9.21
N THR A 65 -6.64 5.08 7.90
CA THR A 65 -6.90 3.99 6.96
C THR A 65 -5.76 2.98 6.94
N PHE A 66 -6.01 1.76 6.45
CA PHE A 66 -4.95 0.77 6.22
C PHE A 66 -3.81 1.37 5.39
N SER A 67 -4.12 2.03 4.26
CA SER A 67 -3.10 2.55 3.35
C SER A 67 -2.16 3.56 4.01
N GLU A 68 -2.68 4.45 4.86
CA GLU A 68 -1.87 5.44 5.61
C GLU A 68 -0.97 4.77 6.65
N VAL A 69 -1.49 3.81 7.41
CA VAL A 69 -0.71 3.07 8.40
C VAL A 69 0.35 2.22 7.69
N TYR A 70 -0.04 1.51 6.64
CA TYR A 70 0.84 0.67 5.84
C TYR A 70 2.01 1.49 5.26
N ALA A 71 1.74 2.67 4.69
CA ALA A 71 2.77 3.56 4.15
C ALA A 71 3.84 3.97 5.19
N GLN A 72 3.44 4.11 6.46
CA GLN A 72 4.36 4.40 7.57
C GLN A 72 5.13 3.14 7.98
N LYS A 73 4.43 2.02 8.19
CA LYS A 73 5.03 0.79 8.73
C LYS A 73 5.96 0.10 7.73
N ARG A 74 5.66 0.17 6.43
CA ARG A 74 6.50 -0.42 5.38
C ARG A 74 7.88 0.22 5.24
N GLN A 75 8.11 1.42 5.80
CA GLN A 75 9.42 2.09 5.75
C GLN A 75 10.51 1.26 6.42
N ALA A 76 10.17 0.42 7.41
CA ALA A 76 11.12 -0.53 8.00
C ALA A 76 11.67 -1.51 6.93
N GLY A 77 10.82 -1.95 6.01
CA GLY A 77 11.22 -2.75 4.86
C GLY A 77 12.15 -2.02 3.91
N HIS A 78 11.85 -0.75 3.62
CA HIS A 78 12.73 0.08 2.79
C HIS A 78 14.13 0.21 3.40
N THR A 79 14.21 0.39 4.71
CA THR A 79 15.50 0.41 5.44
C THR A 79 16.22 -0.93 5.36
N SER A 80 15.49 -2.04 5.46
CA SER A 80 16.04 -3.40 5.34
C SER A 80 16.63 -3.65 3.94
N ILE A 81 15.91 -3.26 2.88
CA ILE A 81 16.41 -3.36 1.50
C ILE A 81 17.70 -2.55 1.34
N ARG A 82 17.75 -1.30 1.80
CA ARG A 82 18.98 -0.47 1.75
C ARG A 82 20.13 -1.12 2.49
N ARG A 83 19.90 -1.63 3.70
CA ARG A 83 20.92 -2.34 4.48
C ARG A 83 21.49 -3.53 3.70
N ASN A 84 20.61 -4.32 3.09
CA ASN A 84 21.03 -5.47 2.30
C ASN A 84 21.78 -5.05 1.04
N GLN A 85 21.37 -3.99 0.35
CA GLN A 85 22.10 -3.40 -0.77
C GLN A 85 23.54 -3.02 -0.38
N PHE A 86 23.73 -2.30 0.74
CA PHE A 86 25.08 -1.94 1.22
C PHE A 86 25.92 -3.16 1.61
N LYS A 87 25.30 -4.15 2.24
CA LYS A 87 26.00 -5.39 2.65
C LYS A 87 26.44 -6.21 1.44
N ARG A 88 25.59 -6.34 0.42
CA ARG A 88 25.83 -7.19 -0.76
C ARG A 88 26.81 -6.62 -1.78
N MET A 89 27.12 -5.32 -1.72
CA MET A 89 28.13 -4.66 -2.57
C MET A 89 29.49 -5.38 -2.58
N GLN A 90 29.81 -6.18 -1.55
CA GLN A 90 31.07 -6.91 -1.43
C GLN A 90 31.03 -8.35 -1.97
N ASP A 91 29.85 -8.93 -2.22
CA ASP A 91 29.66 -10.39 -2.41
C ASP A 91 28.99 -10.78 -3.75
N GLY A 92 28.60 -9.82 -4.60
CA GLY A 92 28.08 -10.03 -5.96
C GLY A 92 26.60 -10.46 -6.09
N SER A 93 26.18 -10.75 -7.34
CA SER A 93 24.81 -10.97 -7.86
C SER A 93 23.69 -10.16 -7.19
N ASP A 94 23.58 -8.91 -7.62
CA ASP A 94 22.70 -7.89 -7.03
C ASP A 94 21.36 -7.72 -7.73
N THR A 95 21.06 -8.51 -8.77
CA THR A 95 19.89 -8.30 -9.65
C THR A 95 18.57 -8.21 -8.88
N MET A 96 18.35 -9.10 -7.91
CA MET A 96 17.13 -9.06 -7.09
C MET A 96 17.10 -7.82 -6.18
N LEU A 97 18.24 -7.40 -5.61
CA LEU A 97 18.31 -6.22 -4.76
C LEU A 97 18.16 -4.91 -5.54
N ILE A 98 18.66 -4.86 -6.77
CA ILE A 98 18.44 -3.77 -7.70
C ILE A 98 16.95 -3.70 -8.06
N TRP A 99 16.34 -4.83 -8.41
CA TRP A 99 14.92 -4.89 -8.74
C TRP A 99 14.03 -4.41 -7.58
N LEU A 100 14.28 -4.92 -6.36
CA LEU A 100 13.58 -4.46 -5.14
C LEU A 100 13.83 -2.97 -4.86
N GLY A 101 15.04 -2.48 -5.12
CA GLY A 101 15.39 -1.07 -5.02
C GLY A 101 14.57 -0.19 -5.97
N LYS A 102 14.40 -0.63 -7.21
CA LYS A 102 13.54 0.07 -8.19
C LYS A 102 12.08 0.07 -7.77
N GLN A 103 11.55 -1.11 -7.40
CA GLN A 103 10.13 -1.27 -7.05
C GLN A 103 9.73 -0.52 -5.78
N TYR A 104 10.51 -0.66 -4.70
CA TYR A 104 10.11 -0.16 -3.38
C TYR A 104 10.82 1.14 -2.97
N LEU A 105 12.04 1.40 -3.47
CA LEU A 105 12.82 2.58 -3.08
C LEU A 105 12.77 3.72 -4.11
N GLY A 106 12.12 3.51 -5.26
CA GLY A 106 12.06 4.48 -6.35
C GLY A 106 13.42 4.74 -7.00
N GLN A 107 14.36 3.78 -6.89
CA GLN A 107 15.65 3.89 -7.57
C GLN A 107 15.43 3.81 -9.09
N GLN A 108 16.12 4.67 -9.83
CA GLN A 108 16.03 4.71 -11.29
C GLN A 108 17.43 4.75 -11.89
N ASP A 109 17.57 4.15 -13.06
CA ASP A 109 18.80 4.26 -13.83
C ASP A 109 18.79 5.62 -14.52
N LYS A 110 19.90 6.37 -14.41
CA LYS A 110 20.07 7.61 -15.17
C LYS A 110 20.58 7.25 -16.55
N GLN A 111 19.78 7.49 -17.58
CA GLN A 111 20.22 7.43 -18.98
C GLN A 111 20.58 8.85 -19.41
N GLY A 112 21.88 9.12 -19.61
CA GLY A 112 22.33 10.34 -20.27
C GLY A 112 22.21 10.14 -21.78
N HIS A 113 21.39 10.94 -22.45
CA HIS A 113 21.37 10.99 -23.91
C HIS A 113 22.05 12.29 -24.35
N ASP A 114 23.28 12.17 -24.84
CA ASP A 114 23.93 13.25 -25.58
C ASP A 114 23.41 13.20 -27.02
N ILE A 115 22.53 14.13 -27.37
CA ILE A 115 22.03 14.28 -28.74
C ILE A 115 23.09 15.02 -29.56
N THR A 116 24.02 14.30 -30.16
CA THR A 116 24.97 14.81 -31.16
C THR A 116 24.38 14.63 -32.57
N GLY A 117 23.31 15.36 -32.86
CA GLY A 117 22.71 15.40 -34.19
C GLY A 117 23.11 16.68 -34.92
N HIS A 118 23.73 16.56 -36.10
CA HIS A 118 23.87 17.68 -37.03
C HIS A 118 22.50 17.96 -37.66
N LEU A 119 21.94 19.14 -37.39
CA LEU A 119 20.66 19.56 -37.96
C LEU A 119 20.92 20.18 -39.34
N GLU A 120 20.68 19.42 -40.40
CA GLU A 120 20.61 19.99 -41.75
C GLU A 120 19.24 20.66 -41.95
N ILE A 121 19.25 21.99 -41.96
CA ILE A 121 18.08 22.81 -42.22
C ILE A 121 17.97 22.96 -43.73
N HIS A 122 17.04 22.23 -44.34
CA HIS A 122 16.68 22.47 -45.75
C HIS A 122 15.72 23.66 -45.82
N PHE A 123 16.16 24.72 -46.48
CA PHE A 123 15.30 25.85 -46.85
C PHE A 123 14.79 25.63 -48.27
N ASP A 124 13.52 25.29 -48.43
CA ASP A 124 12.87 25.31 -49.74
C ASP A 124 12.68 26.76 -50.19
N ARG A 125 13.29 27.09 -51.33
CA ARG A 125 13.25 28.42 -51.94
C ARG A 125 12.05 28.49 -52.89
N GLU A 126 10.85 28.59 -52.35
CA GLU A 126 9.69 29.10 -53.09
C GLU A 126 9.59 30.58 -52.78
N ASP A 127 10.08 31.43 -53.70
CA ASP A 127 9.70 32.84 -53.91
C ASP A 127 10.77 33.48 -54.80
N ALA A 128 10.83 33.02 -56.05
CA ALA A 128 11.64 33.66 -57.07
C ALA A 128 11.02 33.47 -58.45
N ASP A 129 9.76 33.89 -58.63
CA ASP A 129 9.25 34.25 -59.96
C ASP A 129 8.36 35.50 -59.82
N LEU A 130 8.97 36.61 -60.21
CA LEU A 130 8.36 37.88 -60.62
C LEU A 130 7.69 37.73 -61.99
#